data_AF-A0A0B6ZC77-F1
#
_entry.id   AF-A0A0B6ZC77-F1
#
_cell.length_a   1.000
_cell.length_b   1.000
_cell.length_c   1.000
_cell.angle_alpha   90.00
_cell.angle_beta   90.00
_cell.angle_gamma   90.00
#
_symmetry.space_group_name_H-M   'P 1'
#
loop_
_entity.id
_entity.type
_entity.pdbx_description
1 polymer ?
#
loop_
_entity_poly.entity_id
_entity_poly.type
_entity_poly.pdbx_seq_one_letter_code
_entity_poly.pdbx_strand_id
1 'polypeptide(L)'
;MLCGMQEIDVDDWETSTIYRHYQRNSKQVVWFWKMVREIDNEKRTRLLQFVTGTCRLPVGGFAELMGSNGPQRFCIEKVGKETWLP
;
A
#
# COMPACT_ATOMS: atom_id res chain seq x y z
N MET A 1 6.50 15.52 -16.55
CA MET A 1 5.66 14.47 -15.93
C MET A 1 4.80 13.87 -17.04
N LEU A 2 5.01 12.61 -17.43
CA LEU A 2 4.44 12.02 -18.66
C LEU A 2 3.53 10.80 -18.42
N CYS A 3 3.17 10.51 -17.17
CA CYS A 3 2.15 9.52 -16.86
C CYS A 3 1.04 10.27 -16.14
N GLY A 4 -0.16 10.32 -16.74
CA GLY A 4 -1.34 10.86 -16.06
C GLY A 4 -1.50 10.16 -14.71
N MET A 5 -1.77 10.92 -13.65
CA MET A 5 -1.95 10.33 -12.32
C MET A 5 -3.17 9.42 -12.37
N GLN A 6 -2.93 8.11 -12.32
CA GLN A 6 -3.96 7.12 -12.15
C GLN A 6 -4.60 7.34 -10.77
N GLU A 7 -5.93 7.41 -10.72
CA GLU A 7 -6.66 7.37 -9.47
C GLU A 7 -6.39 6.01 -8.80
N ILE A 8 -5.88 6.04 -7.57
CA ILE A 8 -5.62 4.84 -6.79
C ILE A 8 -6.93 4.36 -6.18
N ASP A 9 -7.37 3.17 -6.60
CA ASP A 9 -8.44 2.43 -5.97
C ASP A 9 -7.96 1.88 -4.62
N VAL A 10 -8.45 2.49 -3.54
CA VAL A 10 -8.08 2.12 -2.17
C VAL A 10 -8.73 0.80 -1.75
N ASP A 11 -9.89 0.46 -2.31
CA ASP A 11 -10.59 -0.79 -1.99
C ASP A 11 -9.87 -1.99 -2.62
N ASP A 12 -9.39 -1.87 -3.86
CA ASP A 12 -8.51 -2.88 -4.46
C ASP A 12 -7.21 -3.02 -3.65
N TRP A 13 -6.58 -1.89 -3.28
CA TRP A 13 -5.35 -1.91 -2.48
C TRP A 13 -5.54 -2.65 -1.15
N GLU A 14 -6.59 -2.31 -0.40
CA GLU A 14 -6.88 -2.94 0.90
C GLU A 14 -7.27 -4.43 0.76
N THR A 15 -7.98 -4.80 -0.31
CA THR A 15 -8.39 -6.18 -0.56
C THR A 15 -7.20 -7.06 -0.96
N SER A 16 -6.28 -6.49 -1.74
CA SER A 16 -5.08 -7.15 -2.26
C SER A 16 -3.89 -7.13 -1.28
N THR A 17 -4.02 -6.53 -0.10
CA THR A 17 -2.96 -6.44 0.92
C THR A 17 -2.83 -7.71 1.76
N ILE A 18 -1.60 -8.14 2.00
CA ILE A 18 -1.23 -9.21 2.95
C ILE A 18 -0.85 -8.57 4.30
N TYR A 19 -1.24 -9.21 5.40
CA TYR A 19 -0.86 -8.78 6.75
C TYR A 19 0.03 -9.83 7.40
N ARG A 20 1.20 -9.43 7.89
CA ARG A 20 2.14 -10.29 8.62
C ARG A 20 2.25 -9.81 10.06
N HIS A 21 2.02 -10.70 11.02
CA HIS A 21 1.96 -10.35 12.45
C HIS A 21 0.93 -9.26 12.81
N TYR A 22 0.01 -9.00 11.88
CA TYR A 22 -1.19 -8.19 12.02
C TYR A 22 -2.39 -8.99 11.51
N GLN A 23 -3.58 -8.59 11.95
CA GLN A 23 -4.86 -9.01 11.38
C GLN A 23 -5.54 -7.81 10.74
N ARG A 24 -6.45 -8.04 9.78
CA ARG A 24 -7.20 -6.96 9.10
C ARG A 24 -7.92 -6.01 10.08
N ASN A 25 -8.41 -6.53 11.21
CA ASN A 25 -9.09 -5.77 12.26
C ASN A 25 -8.15 -5.19 13.33
N SER A 26 -6.83 -5.35 13.20
CA SER A 26 -5.87 -4.77 14.15
C SER A 26 -5.97 -3.25 14.12
N LYS A 27 -5.92 -2.59 15.29
CA LYS A 27 -6.11 -1.14 15.42
C LYS A 27 -5.23 -0.34 14.44
N GLN A 28 -3.95 -0.70 14.34
CA GLN A 28 -2.99 -0.03 13.46
C GLN A 28 -3.34 -0.20 11.97
N VAL A 29 -3.85 -1.37 11.58
CA VAL A 29 -4.30 -1.62 10.20
C VAL A 29 -5.53 -0.79 9.88
N VAL A 30 -6.51 -0.75 10.79
CA VAL A 30 -7.72 0.07 10.63
C VAL A 30 -7.36 1.56 10.52
N TRP A 31 -6.44 2.04 11.37
CA TRP A 31 -5.97 3.43 11.31
C TRP A 31 -5.22 3.75 10.02
N PHE A 32 -4.37 2.82 9.56
CA PHE A 32 -3.66 2.96 8.30
C PHE A 32 -4.65 3.17 7.15
N TRP A 33 -5.63 2.28 6.98
CA TRP A 33 -6.60 2.39 5.88
C TRP A 33 -7.52 3.60 6.02
N LYS A 34 -7.89 3.99 7.24
CA LYS A 34 -8.61 5.24 7.48
C LYS A 34 -7.80 6.44 6.95
N MET A 35 -6.53 6.54 7.31
CA MET A 35 -5.66 7.63 6.85
C MET A 35 -5.48 7.60 5.33
N VAL A 36 -5.23 6.43 4.72
CA VAL A 36 -5.08 6.29 3.26
C VAL A 36 -6.32 6.77 2.51
N ARG A 37 -7.53 6.53 3.05
CA ARG A 37 -8.79 7.02 2.47
C ARG A 37 -8.97 8.53 2.62
N GLU A 38 -8.43 9.14 3.68
CA GLU A 38 -8.55 10.58 3.95
C GLU A 38 -7.55 11.44 3.14
N ILE A 39 -6.37 10.90 2.80
CA ILE A 39 -5.38 11.62 2.01
C ILE A 39 -5.74 11.66 0.51
N ASP A 40 -5.24 12.69 -0.18
CA ASP A 40 -5.40 12.87 -1.63
C ASP A 40 -4.61 11.84 -2.47
N ASN A 41 -4.95 11.75 -3.76
CA ASN A 41 -4.34 10.80 -4.69
C ASN A 41 -2.83 11.00 -4.87
N GLU A 42 -2.35 12.24 -4.76
CA GLU A 42 -0.92 12.56 -4.84
C GLU A 42 -0.16 11.91 -3.67
N LYS A 43 -0.67 12.06 -2.44
CA LYS A 43 -0.07 11.42 -1.25
C LYS A 43 -0.21 9.90 -1.29
N ARG A 44 -1.32 9.35 -1.79
CA ARG A 44 -1.45 7.89 -2.01
C ARG A 44 -0.40 7.37 -2.98
N THR A 45 -0.14 8.10 -4.06
CA THR A 45 0.88 7.75 -5.05
C THR A 45 2.28 7.79 -4.45
N ARG A 46 2.58 8.80 -3.63
CA ARG A 46 3.85 8.88 -2.89
C ARG A 46 4.01 7.74 -1.89
N LEU A 47 2.96 7.38 -1.16
CA LEU A 47 2.97 6.23 -0.25
C LEU A 47 3.23 4.92 -1.01
N LEU A 48 2.58 4.73 -2.16
CA LEU A 48 2.82 3.57 -3.00
C LEU A 48 4.28 3.52 -3.45
N GLN A 49 4.80 4.63 -3.98
CA GLN A 49 6.19 4.74 -4.42
C GLN A 49 7.18 4.51 -3.27
N PHE A 50 6.87 4.94 -2.06
CA PHE A 50 7.70 4.68 -0.89
C PHE A 50 7.85 3.18 -0.60
N VAL A 51 6.75 2.41 -0.70
CA VAL A 51 6.77 0.97 -0.39
C VAL A 51 7.25 0.12 -1.56
N THR A 52 6.84 0.44 -2.79
CA THR A 52 7.09 -0.40 -3.97
C THR A 52 8.25 0.09 -4.83
N GLY A 53 8.78 1.29 -4.56
CA GLY A 53 9.78 1.95 -5.40
C GLY A 53 9.23 2.52 -6.72
N THR A 54 7.93 2.37 -7.00
CA THR A 54 7.30 2.82 -8.26
C THR A 54 5.93 3.46 -8.00
N CYS A 55 5.60 4.50 -8.77
CA CYS A 55 4.28 5.12 -8.76
C CYS A 55 3.29 4.46 -9.74
N ARG A 56 3.70 3.41 -10.47
CA ARG A 56 2.89 2.75 -11.50
C ARG A 56 2.29 1.45 -10.99
N LEU A 57 0.97 1.30 -11.17
CA LEU A 57 0.26 0.05 -10.95
C LEU A 57 0.24 -0.80 -12.24
N PRO A 58 0.26 -2.14 -12.12
CA PRO A 58 -0.06 -3.05 -13.21
C PRO A 58 -1.48 -2.83 -13.74
N VAL A 59 -1.74 -3.27 -14.96
CA VAL A 59 -3.09 -3.18 -15.58
C VAL A 59 -4.13 -3.95 -14.77
N GLY A 60 -3.77 -5.10 -14.17
CA GLY A 60 -4.64 -5.87 -13.28
C GLY A 60 -4.70 -5.39 -11.82
N GLY A 61 -4.17 -4.20 -11.51
CA GLY A 61 -4.29 -3.59 -10.18
C GLY A 61 -3.32 -4.14 -9.13
N PHE A 62 -3.69 -4.02 -7.86
CA PHE A 62 -2.83 -4.34 -6.72
C PHE A 62 -2.56 -5.84 -6.55
N ALA A 63 -3.42 -6.70 -7.08
CA ALA A 63 -3.26 -8.15 -7.04
C ALA A 63 -2.06 -8.63 -7.87
N GLU A 64 -1.66 -7.87 -8.89
CA GLU A 64 -0.59 -8.20 -9.83
C GLU A 64 0.72 -7.44 -9.56
N LEU A 65 0.87 -6.84 -8.37
CA LEU A 65 2.10 -6.18 -7.99
C LEU A 65 3.32 -7.11 -8.13
N MET A 66 4.43 -6.55 -8.59
CA MET A 66 5.68 -7.26 -8.86
C MET A 66 6.78 -6.72 -7.94
N GLY A 67 7.48 -7.64 -7.27
CA GLY A 67 8.71 -7.37 -6.53
C GLY A 67 9.94 -7.89 -7.26
N SER A 68 11.10 -7.84 -6.61
CA SER A 68 12.38 -8.27 -7.20
C SER A 68 12.41 -9.75 -7.60
N ASN A 69 11.59 -10.59 -6.97
CA ASN A 69 11.56 -12.04 -7.18
C ASN A 69 10.30 -12.51 -7.91
N GLY A 70 9.55 -11.61 -8.57
CA GLY A 70 8.30 -11.94 -9.26
C GLY A 70 7.06 -11.39 -8.56
N PRO A 71 5.87 -12.01 -8.74
CA PRO A 71 4.62 -11.53 -8.16
C PRO A 71 4.70 -11.38 -6.65
N GLN A 72 4.48 -10.17 -6.15
CA GLN A 72 4.57 -9.82 -4.74
C GLN A 72 3.54 -8.74 -4.39
N ARG A 73 2.55 -9.13 -3.59
CA ARG A 73 1.51 -8.22 -3.10
C ARG A 73 2.05 -7.22 -2.09
N PHE A 74 1.35 -6.11 -1.95
CA PHE A 74 1.56 -5.16 -0.86
C PHE A 74 1.42 -5.86 0.50
N CYS A 75 2.32 -5.57 1.43
CA CYS A 75 2.37 -6.24 2.72
C CYS A 75 2.52 -5.22 3.86
N ILE A 76 1.65 -5.32 4.87
CA ILE A 76 1.81 -4.61 6.14
C ILE A 76 2.30 -5.62 7.17
N GLU A 77 3.50 -5.40 7.66
CA GLU A 77 4.15 -6.27 8.64
C GLU A 77 4.36 -5.55 9.96
N LYS A 78 4.02 -6.20 11.08
CA LYS A 78 4.35 -5.68 12.40
C LYS A 78 5.82 -5.94 12.70
N VAL A 79 6.66 -4.91 12.62
CA VAL A 79 8.09 -4.97 12.94
C VAL A 79 8.44 -3.83 13.91
N GLY A 80 9.40 -4.07 14.81
CA GLY A 80 9.97 -3.03 15.68
C GLY A 80 9.27 -2.84 17.03
N LYS A 81 9.66 -1.76 17.73
CA LYS A 81 9.11 -1.29 19.01
C LYS A 81 8.42 0.07 18.78
N GLU A 82 7.50 0.47 19.64
CA GLU A 82 6.72 1.72 19.49
C GLU A 82 7.55 3.00 19.33
N THR A 83 8.84 2.97 19.69
CA THR A 83 9.76 4.11 19.56
C THR A 83 10.38 4.28 18.16
N TRP A 84 10.10 3.39 17.21
CA TRP A 84 10.68 3.44 15.86
C TRP A 84 9.72 4.07 14.86
N LEU A 85 10.25 4.86 13.92
CA LEU A 85 9.49 5.33 12.75
C LEU A 85 9.32 4.17 11.75
N PRO A 86 8.14 4.06 11.10
CA PRO A 86 7.90 3.08 10.04
C PRO A 86 8.70 3.38 8.76
#